data_AF-A0A0C2WB25-F1
#
_entry.id   AF-A0A0C2WB25-F1
#
_cell.length_a   1.000
_cell.length_b   1.000
_cell.length_c   1.000
_cell.angle_alpha   90.00
_cell.angle_beta   90.00
_cell.angle_gamma   90.00
#
_symmetry.space_group_name_H-M   'P 1'
#
loop_
_entity.id
_entity.type
_entity.pdbx_description
1 polymer ?
#
loop_
_entity_poly.entity_id
_entity_poly.type
_entity_poly.pdbx_seq_one_letter_code
_entity_poly.pdbx_strand_id
1 'polypeptide(L)'
;DAGYFKLATLISQAGGDAVFRADMRSQLKIWEDEKVTPFIERGVKKVYTLLAGLLESNADGEVDICANLDWKRVFGLCLWYGEPVTASIANVMDSY
;
A
#
# COMPACT_ATOMS: atom_id res chain seq x y z
N ASP A 1 -5.84 22.15 -2.77
CA ASP A 1 -6.67 21.00 -2.39
C ASP A 1 -7.00 20.20 -3.64
N ALA A 2 -6.72 18.90 -3.66
CA ALA A 2 -6.91 18.05 -4.85
C ALA A 2 -8.30 17.38 -4.92
N GLY A 3 -9.17 17.61 -3.93
CA GLY A 3 -10.56 17.10 -3.91
C GLY A 3 -10.72 15.64 -3.45
N TYR A 4 -9.63 14.93 -3.13
CA TYR A 4 -9.68 13.53 -2.70
C TYR A 4 -9.96 13.37 -1.20
N PHE A 5 -11.09 13.86 -0.70
CA PHE A 5 -11.41 13.83 0.74
C PHE A 5 -11.41 12.42 1.34
N LYS A 6 -11.95 11.42 0.60
CA LYS A 6 -11.93 10.02 1.03
C LYS A 6 -10.52 9.46 1.15
N LEU A 7 -9.64 9.81 0.21
CA LEU A 7 -8.25 9.38 0.22
C LEU A 7 -7.49 10.00 1.39
N ALA A 8 -7.73 11.29 1.69
CA ALA A 8 -7.13 11.97 2.83
C ALA A 8 -7.51 11.29 4.17
N THR A 9 -8.76 10.85 4.31
CA THR A 9 -9.21 10.08 5.48
C THR A 9 -8.45 8.75 5.59
N LEU A 10 -8.29 8.02 4.49
CA LEU A 10 -7.55 6.75 4.48
C LEU A 10 -6.05 6.94 4.79
N ILE A 11 -5.44 7.99 4.25
CA ILE A 11 -4.03 8.34 4.55
C ILE A 11 -3.85 8.65 6.03
N SER A 12 -4.85 9.30 6.66
CA SER A 12 -4.81 9.58 8.10
C SER A 12 -4.84 8.31 8.97
N GLN A 13 -5.21 7.16 8.38
CA GLN A 13 -5.19 5.84 9.02
C GLN A 13 -3.98 4.98 8.61
N ALA A 14 -2.99 5.57 7.92
CA ALA A 14 -1.73 4.93 7.59
C ALA A 14 -1.05 4.30 8.82
N GLY A 15 -0.49 3.10 8.66
CA GLY A 15 0.05 2.31 9.77
C GLY A 15 -1.03 1.59 10.60
N GLY A 16 -2.28 1.61 10.13
CA GLY A 16 -3.43 0.96 10.74
C GLY A 16 -3.26 -0.55 11.00
N ASP A 17 -4.16 -1.08 11.82
CA ASP A 17 -4.13 -2.46 12.28
C ASP A 17 -4.38 -3.50 11.17
N ALA A 18 -4.38 -4.78 11.56
CA ALA A 18 -4.61 -5.87 10.62
C ALA A 18 -5.99 -5.80 9.94
N VAL A 19 -7.00 -5.24 10.61
CA VAL A 19 -8.36 -5.10 10.06
C VAL A 19 -8.35 -4.05 8.96
N PHE A 20 -7.76 -2.88 9.21
CA PHE A 20 -7.62 -1.83 8.21
C PHE A 20 -6.88 -2.32 6.96
N ARG A 21 -5.77 -3.05 7.14
CA ARG A 21 -5.02 -3.63 6.00
C ARG A 21 -5.86 -4.65 5.23
N ALA A 22 -6.65 -5.49 5.93
CA ALA A 22 -7.54 -6.45 5.28
C ALA A 22 -8.64 -5.75 4.46
N ASP A 23 -9.21 -4.66 4.98
CA ASP A 23 -10.20 -3.84 4.26
C ASP A 23 -9.60 -3.22 2.99
N MET A 24 -8.37 -2.71 3.05
CA MET A 24 -7.67 -2.18 1.87
C MET A 24 -7.42 -3.26 0.81
N ARG A 25 -7.03 -4.48 1.23
CA ARG A 25 -6.88 -5.63 0.31
C ARG A 25 -8.21 -6.03 -0.32
N SER A 26 -9.29 -6.04 0.46
CA SER A 26 -10.64 -6.30 -0.03
C SER A 26 -11.05 -5.28 -1.10
N GLN A 27 -10.77 -3.99 -0.87
CA GLN A 27 -11.08 -2.94 -1.83
C GLN A 27 -10.30 -3.08 -3.15
N LEU A 28 -9.01 -3.45 -3.09
CA LEU A 28 -8.21 -3.73 -4.29
C LEU A 28 -8.79 -4.93 -5.07
N LYS A 29 -9.18 -5.99 -4.36
CA LYS A 29 -9.81 -7.17 -4.96
C LYS A 29 -11.13 -6.82 -5.66
N ILE A 30 -11.96 -5.96 -5.06
CA ILE A 30 -13.20 -5.49 -5.69
C ILE A 30 -12.90 -4.78 -7.01
N TRP A 31 -11.86 -3.95 -7.08
CA TRP A 31 -11.49 -3.29 -8.33
C TRP A 31 -11.08 -4.25 -9.44
N GLU A 32 -10.35 -5.31 -9.08
CA GLU A 32 -9.95 -6.37 -10.00
C GLU A 32 -11.17 -7.19 -10.46
N ASP A 33 -12.00 -7.65 -9.53
CA ASP A 33 -13.19 -8.48 -9.79
C ASP A 33 -14.22 -7.74 -10.66
N GLU A 34 -14.42 -6.44 -10.43
CA GLU A 34 -15.30 -5.57 -11.22
C GLU A 34 -14.64 -5.03 -12.50
N LYS A 35 -13.35 -5.34 -12.73
CA LYS A 35 -12.55 -4.87 -13.88
C LYS A 35 -12.49 -3.35 -14.01
N VAL A 36 -12.51 -2.64 -12.89
CA VAL A 36 -12.45 -1.16 -12.87
C VAL A 36 -11.05 -0.61 -12.65
N THR A 37 -10.06 -1.47 -12.32
CA THR A 37 -8.65 -1.10 -12.10
C THR A 37 -8.04 -0.18 -13.18
N PRO A 38 -8.32 -0.33 -14.49
CA PRO A 38 -7.80 0.59 -15.52
C PRO A 38 -8.35 2.01 -15.44
N PHE A 39 -9.52 2.21 -14.84
CA PHE A 39 -10.16 3.52 -14.67
C PHE A 39 -9.75 4.24 -13.39
N ILE A 40 -9.04 3.56 -12.49
CA ILE A 40 -8.52 4.16 -11.26
C ILE A 40 -7.18 4.82 -11.53
N GLU A 41 -7.05 6.07 -11.10
CA GLU A 41 -5.81 6.83 -11.24
C GLU A 41 -4.62 6.11 -10.58
N ARG A 42 -3.47 6.14 -11.26
CA ARG A 42 -2.25 5.46 -10.78
C ARG A 42 -1.85 5.88 -9.37
N GLY A 43 -1.96 7.16 -9.02
CA GLY A 43 -1.64 7.67 -7.68
C GLY A 43 -2.56 7.09 -6.60
N VAL A 44 -3.85 6.97 -6.91
CA VAL A 44 -4.84 6.37 -6.00
C VAL A 44 -4.55 4.88 -5.81
N LYS A 45 -4.28 4.15 -6.90
CA LYS A 45 -3.88 2.73 -6.82
C LYS A 45 -2.63 2.55 -5.95
N LYS A 46 -1.62 3.41 -6.12
CA LYS A 46 -0.40 3.41 -5.29
C LYS A 46 -0.70 3.57 -3.81
N VAL A 47 -1.53 4.54 -3.44
CA VAL A 47 -1.88 4.77 -2.03
C VAL A 47 -2.64 3.58 -1.44
N TYR A 48 -3.64 3.03 -2.13
CA TYR A 48 -4.37 1.86 -1.62
C TYR A 48 -3.49 0.62 -1.49
N THR A 49 -2.60 0.38 -2.45
CA THR A 49 -1.64 -0.73 -2.43
C THR A 49 -0.68 -0.60 -1.25
N LEU A 50 -0.17 0.62 -1.00
CA LEU A 50 0.68 0.91 0.15
C LEU A 50 -0.07 0.71 1.48
N LEU A 51 -1.30 1.21 1.61
CA LEU A 51 -2.11 1.06 2.82
C LEU A 51 -2.55 -0.38 3.09
N ALA A 52 -2.62 -1.22 2.04
CA ALA A 52 -2.82 -2.67 2.14
C ALA A 52 -1.57 -3.43 2.65
N GLY A 53 -0.44 -2.73 2.81
CA GLY A 53 0.86 -3.30 3.17
C GLY A 53 1.44 -4.18 2.07
N LEU A 54 1.13 -3.88 0.80
CA LEU A 54 1.65 -4.59 -0.35
C LEU A 54 2.75 -3.72 -0.98
N LEU A 55 4.01 -4.13 -0.78
CA LEU A 55 5.17 -3.39 -1.27
C LEU A 55 5.78 -4.02 -2.53
N GLU A 56 5.52 -5.31 -2.73
CA GLU A 56 5.88 -6.00 -3.96
C GLU A 56 4.96 -5.58 -5.11
N SER A 57 5.52 -5.57 -6.31
CA SER A 57 4.71 -5.45 -7.52
C SER A 57 3.84 -6.70 -7.64
N ASN A 58 2.51 -6.54 -7.58
CA ASN A 58 1.60 -7.65 -7.93
C ASN A 58 2.01 -8.21 -9.30
N ALA A 59 1.76 -9.50 -9.55
CA ALA A 59 2.18 -10.20 -10.78
C ALA A 59 1.77 -9.52 -12.10
N ASP A 60 0.74 -8.66 -12.06
CA ASP A 60 0.29 -7.85 -13.21
C ASP A 60 1.12 -6.56 -13.46
N GLY A 61 2.12 -6.27 -12.63
CA GLY A 61 3.14 -5.23 -12.87
C GLY A 61 2.63 -3.78 -12.95
N GLU A 62 1.34 -3.52 -12.73
CA GLU A 62 0.75 -2.19 -12.97
C GLU A 62 1.21 -1.12 -11.97
N VAL A 63 1.54 -1.50 -10.74
CA VAL A 63 1.88 -0.58 -9.65
C VAL A 63 3.13 -1.05 -8.91
N ASP A 64 4.28 -0.56 -9.36
CA ASP A 64 5.52 -0.65 -8.59
C ASP A 64 5.59 0.52 -7.59
N ILE A 65 5.47 0.18 -6.30
CA ILE A 65 5.56 1.11 -5.17
C ILE A 65 7.01 1.56 -4.93
N CYS A 66 7.96 0.66 -5.17
CA CYS A 66 9.38 0.84 -4.89
C CYS A 66 10.15 1.48 -6.06
N ALA A 67 9.53 1.57 -7.24
CA ALA A 67 10.10 2.20 -8.43
C ALA A 67 10.70 3.59 -8.15
N ASN A 68 11.96 3.78 -8.58
CA ASN A 68 12.72 5.04 -8.48
C ASN A 68 12.97 5.52 -7.03
N LEU A 69 12.88 4.64 -6.04
CA LEU A 69 13.24 4.92 -4.66
C LEU A 69 14.64 4.38 -4.35
N ASP A 70 15.41 5.13 -3.55
CA ASP A 70 16.64 4.60 -2.97
C ASP A 70 16.32 3.60 -1.84
N TRP A 71 17.28 2.76 -1.51
CA TRP A 71 17.11 1.67 -0.56
C TRP A 71 16.58 2.13 0.81
N LYS A 72 16.94 3.32 1.29
CA LYS A 72 16.45 3.83 2.58
C LYS A 72 14.97 4.16 2.52
N ARG A 73 14.51 4.71 1.40
CA ARG A 73 13.09 4.99 1.18
C ARG A 73 12.30 3.70 1.07
N VAL A 74 12.79 2.70 0.33
CA VAL A 74 12.14 1.38 0.24
C VAL A 74 12.06 0.72 1.62
N PHE A 75 13.18 0.69 2.36
CA PHE A 75 13.19 0.16 3.72
C PHE A 75 12.21 0.91 4.64
N GLY A 76 12.11 2.24 4.50
CA GLY A 76 11.11 3.03 5.22
C GLY A 76 9.68 2.62 4.91
N LEU A 77 9.39 2.19 3.67
CA LEU A 77 8.07 1.63 3.34
C LEU A 77 7.85 0.26 4.01
N CYS A 78 8.86 -0.61 4.02
CA CYS A 78 8.81 -1.90 4.75
C CYS A 78 8.54 -1.69 6.24
N LEU A 79 9.26 -0.74 6.84
CA LEU A 79 9.15 -0.40 8.26
C LEU A 79 7.76 0.14 8.63
N TRP A 80 7.19 1.02 7.81
CA TRP A 80 5.95 1.71 8.16
C TRP A 80 4.68 1.03 7.64
N TYR A 81 4.78 0.26 6.55
CA TYR A 81 3.61 -0.28 5.85
C TYR A 81 3.70 -1.77 5.57
N GLY A 82 4.91 -2.34 5.44
CA GLY A 82 5.11 -3.76 5.16
C GLY A 82 4.77 -4.65 6.35
N GLU A 83 5.37 -4.39 7.51
CA GLU A 83 5.21 -5.23 8.69
C GLU A 83 4.20 -4.67 9.72
N PRO A 84 3.63 -5.50 10.60
CA PRO A 84 2.85 -5.04 11.75
C PRO A 84 3.69 -4.17 12.70
N VAL A 85 3.04 -3.24 13.42
CA VAL A 85 3.73 -2.38 14.41
C VAL A 85 4.41 -3.16 15.55
N THR A 86 3.99 -4.41 15.77
CA THR A 86 4.56 -5.33 16.76
C THR A 86 5.77 -6.11 16.23
N ALA A 87 6.09 -6.02 14.94
CA ALA A 87 7.23 -6.69 14.35
C ALA A 87 8.54 -6.08 14.86
N SER A 88 9.55 -6.94 15.02
CA SER A 88 10.90 -6.47 15.33
C SER A 88 11.53 -5.82 14.10
N ILE A 89 12.51 -4.93 14.31
CA ILE A 89 13.30 -4.37 13.21
C ILE A 89 14.01 -5.48 12.42
N ALA A 90 14.40 -6.58 13.07
CA ALA A 90 14.98 -7.73 12.39
C ALA A 90 13.99 -8.37 11.41
N ASN A 91 12.73 -8.52 11.80
CA ASN A 91 11.69 -9.06 10.91
C ASN A 91 11.48 -8.16 9.68
N VAL A 92 11.50 -6.85 9.86
CA VAL A 92 11.41 -5.87 8.75
C VAL A 92 12.62 -5.99 7.82
N MET A 93 13.81 -6.24 8.39
CA MET A 93 15.02 -6.42 7.60
C MET A 93 14.99 -7.74 6.81
N ASP A 94 14.39 -8.79 7.37
CA ASP A 94 14.24 -10.09 6.70
C ASP A 94 13.19 -10.05 5.57
N SER A 95 12.19 -9.16 5.65
CA SER A 95 11.17 -8.98 4.61
C SER A 95 11.48 -7.91 3.56
N TYR A 96 12.55 -7.13 3.76
CA TYR A 96 13.11 -6.17 2.79
C TYR A 96 14.03 -6.86 1.77
#